data_AF-A0A960F858-F1
#
_entry.id   AF-A0A960F858-F1
#
_cell.length_a   1.000
_cell.length_b   1.000
_cell.length_c   1.000
_cell.angle_alpha   90.00
_cell.angle_beta   90.00
_cell.angle_gamma   90.00
#
_symmetry.space_group_name_H-M   'P 1'
#
loop_
_entity.id
_entity.type
_entity.pdbx_description
1 polymer ?
#
loop_
_entity_poly.entity_id
_entity_poly.type
_entity_poly.pdbx_seq_one_letter_code
_entity_poly.pdbx_strand_id
1 'polypeptide(L)' 'MEVPELITCVDCGGRCHLLSYPPEDGFSAGDVVVYRCEDCADRWDVVVPDDED' A
#
# COMPACT_ATOMS: atom_id res chain seq x y z
N MET A 1 0.23 4.47 12.10
CA MET A 1 1.40 3.92 11.38
C MET A 1 1.65 4.74 10.13
N GLU A 2 2.92 4.89 9.69
CA GLU A 2 3.23 5.53 8.42
C GLU A 2 3.15 4.49 7.28
N VAL A 3 2.17 4.64 6.41
CA VAL A 3 2.00 3.79 5.21
C VAL A 3 2.73 4.45 4.05
N PRO A 4 3.64 3.77 3.34
CA PRO A 4 4.43 4.39 2.28
C PRO A 4 3.56 4.75 1.09
N GLU A 5 3.76 5.93 0.50
CA GLU A 5 3.02 6.34 -0.71
C GLU A 5 3.39 5.49 -1.94
N LEU A 6 4.58 4.86 -1.92
CA LEU A 6 5.13 4.06 -3.01
C LEU A 6 5.62 2.70 -2.53
N ILE A 7 5.30 1.66 -3.28
CA ILE A 7 5.89 0.32 -3.13
C ILE A 7 6.37 -0.21 -4.48
N THR A 8 7.20 -1.25 -4.46
CA THR A 8 7.61 -1.99 -5.66
C THR A 8 6.54 -3.00 -6.04
N CYS A 9 6.14 -3.03 -7.31
CA CYS A 9 5.24 -4.04 -7.84
C CYS A 9 5.92 -5.41 -7.81
N VAL A 10 5.26 -6.41 -7.20
CA VAL A 10 5.80 -7.77 -7.10
C VAL A 10 5.86 -8.50 -8.44
N ASP A 11 4.96 -8.17 -9.37
CA ASP A 11 4.90 -8.84 -10.68
C ASP A 11 5.85 -8.25 -11.71
N CYS A 12 5.97 -6.93 -11.80
CA CYS A 12 6.73 -6.26 -12.85
C CYS A 12 7.95 -5.46 -12.37
N GLY A 13 8.13 -5.31 -11.05
CA GLY A 13 9.19 -4.48 -10.46
C GLY A 13 9.00 -2.96 -10.61
N GLY A 14 7.91 -2.53 -11.25
CA GLY A 14 7.54 -1.13 -11.45
C GLY A 14 7.08 -0.43 -10.16
N ARG A 15 6.67 0.84 -10.26
CA ARG A 15 6.21 1.62 -9.10
C ARG A 15 4.71 1.49 -8.91
N CYS A 16 4.29 1.15 -7.69
CA CYS A 16 2.89 1.20 -7.29
C CYS A 16 2.63 2.41 -6.41
N HIS A 17 1.54 3.12 -6.69
CA HIS A 17 1.10 4.31 -5.95
C HIS A 17 -0.04 3.96 -5.01
N LEU A 18 0.00 4.47 -3.78
CA LEU A 18 -1.08 4.34 -2.80
C LEU A 18 -2.34 5.04 -3.30
N LEU A 19 -3.47 4.33 -3.29
CA LEU A 19 -4.78 4.85 -3.65
C LEU A 19 -5.69 5.06 -2.44
N SER A 20 -5.42 4.36 -1.33
CA SER A 20 -6.18 4.55 -0.09
C SER A 20 -5.83 5.87 0.57
N TYR A 21 -6.85 6.61 0.99
CA TYR A 21 -6.67 7.80 1.81
C TYR A 21 -6.59 7.42 3.29
N PRO A 22 -5.74 8.09 4.08
CA PRO A 22 -5.71 7.86 5.52
C PRO A 22 -7.05 8.25 6.16
N PRO A 23 -7.56 7.47 7.12
CA PRO A 23 -8.70 7.88 7.94
C PRO A 23 -8.29 9.04 8.88
N GLU A 24 -9.25 9.62 9.59
CA GLU A 24 -9.02 10.79 10.45
C GLU A 24 -7.93 10.54 11.52
N ASP A 25 -7.92 9.35 12.11
CA ASP A 25 -6.93 8.93 13.11
C ASP A 25 -5.66 8.29 12.51
N GLY A 26 -5.55 8.24 11.17
CA GLY A 26 -4.48 7.57 10.45
C GLY A 26 -4.60 6.03 10.42
N PHE A 27 -3.72 5.39 9.65
CA PHE A 27 -3.77 3.93 9.47
C PHE A 27 -3.33 3.16 10.73
N SER A 28 -4.01 2.06 10.98
CA SER A 28 -3.76 1.09 12.05
C SER A 28 -3.26 -0.24 11.48
N ALA A 29 -2.54 -1.01 12.29
CA ALA A 29 -2.15 -2.38 11.93
C ALA A 29 -3.40 -3.22 11.62
N GLY A 30 -3.32 -4.04 10.57
CA GLY A 30 -4.43 -4.84 10.08
C GLY A 30 -5.38 -4.12 9.11
N ASP A 31 -5.28 -2.79 8.95
CA ASP A 31 -6.00 -2.08 7.89
C ASP A 31 -5.54 -2.57 6.51
N VAL A 32 -6.46 -2.56 5.53
CA VAL A 32 -6.13 -2.90 4.14
C VAL A 32 -6.02 -1.62 3.32
N VAL A 33 -4.86 -1.43 2.71
CA VAL A 33 -4.57 -0.33 1.78
C VAL A 33 -4.42 -0.84 0.36
N VAL A 34 -4.81 0.00 -0.60
CA VAL A 34 -4.81 -0.35 -2.01
C VAL A 34 -3.70 0.41 -2.73
N TYR A 35 -2.90 -0.31 -3.51
CA TYR A 35 -1.90 0.25 -4.40
C TYR A 35 -2.20 -0.11 -5.85
N ARG A 36 -1.75 0.73 -6.79
CA ARG A 36 -1.81 0.44 -8.23
C ARG A 36 -0.50 0.71 -8.93
N CYS A 37 -0.03 -0.25 -9.72
CA CYS A 37 1.17 -0.11 -10.53
C CYS A 37 0.94 0.85 -11.70
N GLU A 38 1.88 1.77 -11.93
CA GLU A 38 1.85 2.66 -13.11
C GLU A 38 2.23 1.95 -14.41
N ASP A 39 2.99 0.86 -14.34
CA ASP A 39 3.57 0.18 -15.50
C ASP A 39 2.68 -0.97 -16.01
N CYS A 40 2.26 -1.90 -15.13
CA CYS A 40 1.40 -3.03 -15.52
C CYS A 40 -0.09 -2.82 -15.23
N ALA A 41 -0.45 -1.72 -14.57
CA ALA A 41 -1.82 -1.37 -14.16
C ALA A 41 -2.50 -2.34 -13.17
N ASP A 42 -1.78 -3.35 -12.65
CA ASP A 42 -2.26 -4.26 -11.61
C ASP A 42 -2.49 -3.54 -10.27
N ARG A 43 -3.40 -4.14 -9.49
CA ARG A 43 -3.82 -3.67 -8.18
C ARG A 43 -3.32 -4.61 -7.10
N TRP A 44 -2.90 -4.03 -5.98
CA TRP A 44 -2.47 -4.76 -4.80
C TRP A 44 -3.27 -4.31 -3.58
N ASP A 45 -3.84 -5.27 -2.85
CA ASP A 45 -4.46 -5.07 -1.55
C ASP A 45 -3.47 -5.54 -0.49
N VAL A 46 -2.94 -4.60 0.31
CA VAL A 46 -1.84 -4.84 1.25
C VAL A 46 -2.32 -4.56 2.66
N VAL A 47 -2.02 -5.48 3.58
CA VAL A 47 -2.31 -5.31 5.00
C VAL A 47 -1.22 -4.44 5.62
N VAL A 48 -1.62 -3.42 6.38
CA VAL A 48 -0.70 -2.60 7.18
C VAL A 48 -0.10 -3.50 8.28
N PRO A 49 1.22 -3.68 8.33
CA PRO A 49 1.86 -4.58 9.28
C PRO A 49 1.68 -4.09 10.71
N ASP A 50 1.96 -4.95 11.69
CA ASP A 50 2.12 -4.53 13.08
C ASP A 50 3.58 -4.06 13.32
N ASP A 51 3.86 -3.44 14.46
CA ASP A 51 5.22 -2.96 14.80
C ASP A 51 6.22 -4.11 15.02
N GLU A 52 5.74 -5.35 15.11
CA GLU A 52 6.54 -6.57 15.31
C GLU A 52 6.88 -7.34 14.02
N ASP A 53 6.39 -6.91 12.84
CA ASP A 53 6.54 -7.58 11.52
C ASP A 53 7.59 -6.93 10.58
#